data_AF-A0A7T4YKS8-F1
#
_entry.id   AF-A0A7T4YKS8-F1
#
_cell.length_a   1.000
_cell.length_b   1.000
_cell.length_c   1.000
_cell.angle_alpha   90.00
_cell.angle_beta   90.00
_cell.angle_gamma   90.00
#
_symmetry.space_group_name_H-M   'P 1'
#
loop_
_entity.id
_entity.type
_entity.pdbx_description
1 polymer ?
#
loop_
_entity_poly.entity_id
_entity_poly.type
_entity_poly.pdbx_seq_one_letter_code
_entity_poly.pdbx_strand_id
1 'polypeptide(L)'
;MQFVTKGEVPKTFLDLFAEHPELVAGQVGLTTLDMNLNAAIEPKAATAVQRLNSLGKLIDVGVTASLRADPLIYGVTGHDKQLENLFASVSECGVKDVSVSYLFLRPAIIGSLRRNIDDQELLDRIMKPFEKGSYSKLRSGGSQSGDKTLSQDMRQKEFDRIRCIASQYGLSVQVCGCKNSDITNGKCHLTNLTVTARARKLREDQANLW
;
A
#
# COMPACT_ATOMS: atom_id res chain seq x y z
N MET A 1 2.23 0.50 19.20
CA MET A 1 2.51 1.58 18.24
C MET A 1 2.29 1.08 16.83
N GLN A 2 1.68 1.89 15.97
CA GLN A 2 1.44 1.55 14.56
C GLN A 2 1.96 2.69 13.70
N PHE A 3 2.62 2.37 12.60
CA PHE A 3 3.16 3.38 11.69
C PHE A 3 3.02 3.01 10.23
N VAL A 4 3.07 4.03 9.38
CA VAL A 4 3.16 3.90 7.93
C VAL A 4 4.31 4.76 7.46
N THR A 5 5.16 4.23 6.58
CA THR A 5 6.32 4.97 6.06
C THR A 5 6.52 4.75 4.57
N LYS A 6 7.11 5.74 3.90
CA LYS A 6 7.72 5.61 2.56
C LYS A 6 9.23 5.88 2.59
N GLY A 7 9.77 6.08 3.80
CA GLY A 7 11.19 6.23 4.05
C GLY A 7 11.82 4.92 4.53
N GLU A 8 13.15 4.93 4.67
CA GLU A 8 13.87 3.86 5.34
C GLU A 8 13.58 3.88 6.84
N VAL A 9 13.44 2.70 7.46
CA VAL A 9 13.33 2.60 8.93
C VAL A 9 14.75 2.64 9.52
N PRO A 10 15.10 3.66 10.33
CA PRO A 10 16.46 3.78 10.85
C PRO A 10 16.82 2.65 11.80
N LYS A 11 18.11 2.31 11.88
CA LYS A 11 18.61 1.23 12.75
C LYS A 11 18.20 1.41 14.21
N THR A 12 18.28 2.62 14.75
CA THR A 12 17.86 2.93 16.13
C THR A 12 16.40 2.58 16.41
N PHE A 13 15.51 2.71 15.43
CA PHE A 13 14.12 2.28 15.57
C PHE A 13 14.01 0.76 15.48
N LEU A 14 14.74 0.11 14.58
CA LEU A 14 14.76 -1.35 14.47
C LEU A 14 15.26 -2.02 15.75
N ASP A 15 16.33 -1.47 16.33
CA ASP A 15 16.88 -1.95 17.61
C ASP A 15 15.83 -1.85 18.72
N LEU A 16 15.14 -0.70 18.83
CA LEU A 16 14.05 -0.52 19.80
C LEU A 16 12.86 -1.45 19.53
N PHE A 17 12.51 -1.68 18.27
CA PHE A 17 11.39 -2.56 17.91
C PHE A 17 11.70 -4.02 18.22
N ALA A 18 12.97 -4.44 18.11
CA ALA A 18 13.41 -5.80 18.44
C ALA A 18 13.24 -6.14 19.92
N GLU A 19 13.26 -5.15 20.82
CA GLU A 19 12.99 -5.35 22.26
C GLU A 19 11.53 -5.74 22.54
N HIS A 20 10.60 -5.21 21.74
CA HIS A 20 9.15 -5.38 21.94
C HIS A 20 8.37 -5.49 20.62
N PRO A 21 8.67 -6.48 19.75
CA PRO A 21 8.15 -6.52 18.39
C PRO A 21 6.63 -6.72 18.34
N GLU A 22 6.03 -7.39 19.33
CA GLU A 22 4.57 -7.54 19.43
C GLU A 22 3.83 -6.24 19.77
N LEU A 23 4.55 -5.21 20.21
CA LEU A 23 3.99 -3.88 20.49
C LEU A 23 3.99 -2.98 19.26
N VAL A 24 4.63 -3.39 18.16
CA VAL A 24 4.88 -2.56 16.99
C VAL A 24 4.30 -3.22 15.74
N ALA A 25 3.73 -2.41 14.86
CA ALA A 25 3.40 -2.86 13.53
C ALA A 25 3.58 -1.74 12.50
N GLY A 26 4.13 -2.11 11.35
CA GLY A 26 4.50 -1.18 10.28
C GLY A 26 3.83 -1.49 8.96
N GLN A 27 3.47 -0.47 8.20
CA GLN A 27 3.21 -0.62 6.78
C GLN A 27 4.22 0.19 5.98
N VAL A 28 4.86 -0.43 5.00
CA VAL A 28 5.79 0.27 4.10
C VAL A 28 5.09 0.52 2.77
N GLY A 29 5.02 1.79 2.37
CA GLY A 29 4.34 2.22 1.17
C GLY A 29 5.20 2.04 -0.07
N LEU A 30 4.79 1.19 -1.01
CA LEU A 30 5.46 0.97 -2.28
C LEU A 30 4.44 0.47 -3.31
N THR A 31 4.44 1.06 -4.51
CA THR A 31 3.43 0.79 -5.55
C THR A 31 4.04 0.29 -6.85
N THR A 32 5.34 0.48 -7.05
CA THR A 32 6.06 0.02 -8.24
C THR A 32 7.55 -0.13 -7.94
N LEU A 33 8.22 -1.05 -8.62
CA LEU A 33 9.68 -1.20 -8.59
C LEU A 33 10.39 -0.33 -9.65
N ASP A 34 9.62 0.32 -10.52
CA ASP A 34 10.16 1.21 -11.55
C ASP A 34 10.75 2.48 -10.91
N MET A 35 12.07 2.64 -11.04
CA MET A 35 12.81 3.76 -10.44
C MET A 35 12.43 5.10 -11.06
N ASN A 36 12.22 5.16 -12.37
CA ASN A 36 11.86 6.39 -13.07
C ASN A 36 10.47 6.85 -12.65
N LEU A 37 9.53 5.89 -12.58
CA LEU A 37 8.17 6.18 -12.15
C LEU A 37 8.14 6.62 -10.67
N ASN A 38 8.88 5.95 -9.79
CA ASN A 38 9.02 6.37 -8.39
C ASN A 38 9.61 7.79 -8.26
N ALA A 39 10.64 8.12 -9.04
CA ALA A 39 11.24 9.45 -9.05
C ALA A 39 10.26 10.53 -9.54
N ALA A 40 9.40 10.20 -10.51
CA ALA A 40 8.38 11.14 -11.00
C ALA A 40 7.25 11.38 -9.98
N ILE A 41 6.74 10.33 -9.33
CA ILE A 41 5.54 10.44 -8.47
C ILE A 41 5.88 10.73 -7.00
N GLU A 42 7.03 10.27 -6.51
CA GLU A 42 7.46 10.35 -5.11
C GLU A 42 8.97 10.67 -4.98
N PRO A 43 9.47 11.78 -5.57
CA PRO A 43 10.92 12.06 -5.68
C PRO A 43 11.67 12.17 -4.34
N LYS A 44 10.96 12.44 -3.24
CA LYS A 44 11.55 12.63 -1.90
C LYS A 44 11.42 11.41 -0.99
N ALA A 45 10.80 10.33 -1.47
CA ALA A 45 10.66 9.10 -0.70
C ALA A 45 11.88 8.20 -0.91
N ALA A 46 12.05 7.19 -0.04
CA ALA A 46 13.13 6.23 -0.21
C ALA A 46 12.94 5.44 -1.51
N THR A 47 14.03 4.91 -2.06
CA THR A 47 13.97 4.07 -3.27
C THR A 47 13.19 2.78 -3.03
N ALA A 48 12.70 2.14 -4.09
CA ALA A 48 12.01 0.85 -3.99
C ALA A 48 12.85 -0.20 -3.23
N VAL A 49 14.16 -0.26 -3.52
CA VAL A 49 15.12 -1.15 -2.86
C VAL A 49 15.20 -0.87 -1.36
N GLN A 50 15.31 0.40 -0.95
CA GLN A 50 15.35 0.77 0.47
C GLN A 50 14.04 0.42 1.20
N ARG A 51 12.90 0.55 0.52
CA ARG A 51 11.58 0.20 1.08
C ARG A 51 11.43 -1.32 1.23
N LEU A 52 11.87 -2.11 0.25
CA LEU A 52 11.92 -3.57 0.36
C LEU A 52 12.86 -4.02 1.49
N ASN A 53 14.06 -3.43 1.57
CA ASN A 53 15.00 -3.68 2.66
C ASN A 53 14.39 -3.34 4.04
N SER A 54 13.63 -2.25 4.13
CA SER A 54 12.92 -1.89 5.36
C SER A 54 11.84 -2.90 5.72
N LEU A 55 11.12 -3.46 4.73
CA LEU A 55 10.15 -4.55 4.97
C LEU A 55 10.86 -5.79 5.53
N GLY A 56 11.92 -6.25 4.88
CA GLY A 56 12.71 -7.40 5.34
C GLY A 56 13.23 -7.20 6.76
N LYS A 57 13.92 -6.08 7.03
CA LYS A 57 14.46 -5.77 8.35
C LYS A 57 13.39 -5.73 9.45
N LEU A 58 12.19 -5.20 9.17
CA LEU A 58 11.09 -5.21 10.14
C LEU A 58 10.64 -6.65 10.44
N ILE A 59 10.52 -7.49 9.41
CA ILE A 59 10.13 -8.89 9.57
C ILE A 59 11.19 -9.68 10.32
N ASP A 60 12.47 -9.46 10.02
CA ASP A 60 13.60 -10.13 10.66
C ASP A 60 13.64 -9.88 12.18
N VAL A 61 13.30 -8.66 12.62
CA VAL A 61 13.20 -8.33 14.06
C VAL A 61 11.85 -8.73 14.68
N GLY A 62 11.00 -9.45 13.94
CA GLY A 62 9.73 -9.99 14.43
C GLY A 62 8.55 -9.01 14.41
N VAL A 63 8.72 -7.80 13.85
CA VAL A 63 7.63 -6.82 13.74
C VAL A 63 6.60 -7.31 12.72
N THR A 64 5.32 -7.16 13.05
CA THR A 64 4.26 -7.37 12.05
C THR A 64 4.31 -6.26 11.02
N ALA A 65 4.84 -6.58 9.83
CA ALA A 65 4.98 -5.65 8.72
C ALA A 65 4.15 -6.09 7.50
N SER A 66 3.61 -5.12 6.77
CA SER A 66 2.87 -5.34 5.52
C SER A 66 3.23 -4.33 4.44
N LEU A 67 3.04 -4.72 3.19
CA LEU A 67 3.12 -3.79 2.06
C LEU A 67 1.87 -2.90 2.04
N ARG A 68 2.05 -1.62 1.77
CA ARG A 68 0.97 -0.69 1.47
C ARG A 68 1.08 -0.14 0.05
N ALA A 69 0.45 -0.81 -0.90
CA ALA A 69 0.27 -0.32 -2.26
C ALA A 69 -0.96 0.62 -2.30
N ASP A 70 -0.86 1.76 -1.61
CA ASP A 70 -1.90 2.80 -1.57
C ASP A 70 -1.27 4.21 -1.69
N PRO A 71 -1.51 4.94 -2.78
CA PRO A 71 -2.40 4.60 -3.90
C PRO A 71 -1.69 3.91 -5.08
N LEU A 72 -2.27 2.83 -5.61
CA LEU A 72 -2.01 2.38 -6.98
C LEU A 72 -2.60 3.37 -7.99
N ILE A 73 -1.98 3.48 -9.16
CA ILE A 73 -2.42 4.33 -10.25
C ILE A 73 -2.83 3.45 -11.44
N TYR A 74 -4.09 3.56 -11.83
CA TYR A 74 -4.67 2.75 -12.92
C TYR A 74 -3.94 3.01 -14.25
N GLY A 75 -3.58 1.94 -14.95
CA GLY A 75 -2.82 2.01 -16.21
C GLY A 75 -1.36 2.48 -16.08
N VAL A 76 -0.87 2.70 -14.84
CA VAL A 76 0.48 3.21 -14.57
C VAL A 76 1.25 2.26 -13.65
N THR A 77 0.81 2.06 -12.40
CA THR A 77 1.45 1.11 -11.46
C THR A 77 0.68 -0.21 -11.29
N GLY A 78 -0.56 -0.28 -11.79
CA GLY A 78 -1.49 -1.38 -11.50
C GLY A 78 -1.60 -2.47 -12.57
N HIS A 79 -0.70 -2.54 -13.56
CA HIS A 79 -0.75 -3.59 -14.59
C HIS A 79 -0.01 -4.87 -14.16
N ASP A 80 -0.40 -5.98 -14.75
CA ASP A 80 -0.10 -7.33 -14.22
C ASP A 80 1.39 -7.58 -14.04
N LYS A 81 2.22 -7.29 -15.05
CA LYS A 81 3.67 -7.50 -14.96
C LYS A 81 4.32 -6.67 -13.84
N GLN A 82 3.86 -5.44 -13.60
CA GLN A 82 4.39 -4.64 -12.49
C GLN A 82 3.92 -5.16 -11.13
N LEU A 83 2.67 -5.61 -11.03
CA LEU A 83 2.13 -6.21 -9.81
C LEU A 83 2.82 -7.53 -9.48
N GLU A 84 3.02 -8.40 -10.47
CA GLU A 84 3.75 -9.67 -10.35
C GLU A 84 5.17 -9.42 -9.83
N ASN A 85 5.92 -8.53 -10.47
CA ASN A 85 7.27 -8.18 -10.03
C ASN A 85 7.30 -7.62 -8.59
N LEU A 86 6.37 -6.71 -8.27
CA LEU A 86 6.26 -6.13 -6.94
C LEU A 86 5.94 -7.21 -5.88
N PHE A 87 4.97 -8.07 -6.16
CA PHE A 87 4.51 -9.11 -5.24
C PHE A 87 5.51 -10.24 -5.07
N ALA A 88 6.25 -10.60 -6.12
CA ALA A 88 7.39 -11.50 -6.01
C ALA A 88 8.43 -10.96 -5.01
N SER A 89 8.94 -9.75 -5.23
CA SER A 89 9.96 -9.14 -4.36
C SER A 89 9.47 -8.90 -2.93
N VAL A 90 8.19 -8.58 -2.76
CA VAL A 90 7.58 -8.38 -1.44
C VAL A 90 7.42 -9.70 -0.70
N SER A 91 7.02 -10.77 -1.39
CA SER A 91 6.91 -12.12 -0.81
C SER A 91 8.27 -12.67 -0.39
N GLU A 92 9.33 -12.42 -1.17
CA GLU A 92 10.71 -12.75 -0.82
C GLU A 92 11.20 -12.08 0.47
N CYS A 93 10.66 -10.91 0.82
CA CYS A 93 10.93 -10.25 2.10
C CYS A 93 10.19 -10.90 3.29
N GLY A 94 9.36 -11.93 3.07
CA GLY A 94 8.57 -12.60 4.10
C GLY A 94 7.21 -11.96 4.39
N VAL A 95 6.82 -10.92 3.66
CA VAL A 95 5.52 -10.24 3.82
C VAL A 95 4.39 -11.22 3.49
N LYS A 96 3.29 -11.16 4.25
CA LYS A 96 2.08 -11.98 4.02
C LYS A 96 0.83 -11.17 3.69
N ASP A 97 0.80 -9.90 4.10
CA ASP A 97 -0.35 -9.04 3.93
C ASP A 97 0.00 -7.82 3.08
N VAL A 98 -0.91 -7.48 2.17
CA VAL A 98 -0.81 -6.30 1.30
C VAL A 98 -2.08 -5.48 1.43
N SER A 99 -1.92 -4.19 1.73
CA SER A 99 -3.02 -3.23 1.69
C SER A 99 -3.03 -2.48 0.38
N VAL A 100 -4.18 -2.44 -0.31
CA VAL A 100 -4.33 -1.80 -1.62
C VAL A 100 -5.45 -0.76 -1.64
N SER A 101 -5.25 0.27 -2.47
CA SER A 101 -6.29 1.19 -2.92
C SER A 101 -5.84 1.85 -4.21
N TYR A 102 -6.77 2.36 -5.00
CA TYR A 102 -6.45 3.24 -6.12
C TYR A 102 -6.36 4.70 -5.70
N LEU A 103 -5.71 5.52 -6.54
CA LEU A 103 -5.59 6.96 -6.40
C LEU A 103 -6.97 7.62 -6.40
N PHE A 104 -7.15 8.59 -5.49
CA PHE A 104 -8.28 9.50 -5.46
C PHE A 104 -7.73 10.89 -5.80
N LEU A 105 -8.18 11.47 -6.90
CA LEU A 105 -7.69 12.76 -7.37
C LEU A 105 -8.42 13.89 -6.66
N ARG A 106 -7.69 14.54 -5.75
CA ARG A 106 -8.09 15.79 -5.10
C ARG A 106 -7.47 16.98 -5.84
N PRO A 107 -8.07 18.19 -5.79
CA PRO A 107 -7.48 19.38 -6.41
C PRO A 107 -6.00 19.60 -6.05
N ALA A 108 -5.63 19.40 -4.78
CA ALA A 108 -4.25 19.51 -4.33
C ALA A 108 -3.31 18.46 -4.97
N ILE A 109 -3.77 17.23 -5.13
CA ILE A 109 -3.01 16.17 -5.80
C ILE A 109 -2.87 16.48 -7.29
N ILE A 110 -3.95 16.92 -7.96
CA ILE A 110 -3.91 17.32 -9.36
C ILE A 110 -2.88 18.44 -9.57
N GLY A 111 -2.92 19.47 -8.72
CA GLY A 111 -1.95 20.56 -8.76
C GLY A 111 -0.52 20.09 -8.49
N SER A 112 -0.33 19.13 -7.59
CA SER A 112 1.00 18.56 -7.33
C SER A 112 1.52 17.77 -8.52
N LEU A 113 0.72 16.89 -9.12
CA LEU A 113 1.12 16.08 -10.28
C LEU A 113 1.53 16.98 -11.45
N ARG A 114 0.72 18.01 -11.76
CA ARG A 114 1.01 18.99 -12.83
C ARG A 114 2.29 19.80 -12.61
N ARG A 115 2.71 20.00 -11.35
CA ARG A 115 3.92 20.77 -11.02
C ARG A 115 5.19 19.92 -10.97
N ASN A 116 5.07 18.61 -10.76
CA ASN A 116 6.24 17.76 -10.47
C ASN A 116 6.46 16.66 -11.53
N ILE A 117 5.51 16.44 -12.43
CA ILE A 117 5.65 15.49 -13.54
C ILE A 117 5.75 16.30 -14.83
N ASP A 118 6.96 16.37 -15.39
CA ASP A 118 7.23 17.06 -16.66
C ASP A 118 6.77 16.24 -17.88
N ASP A 119 6.78 14.91 -17.74
CA ASP A 119 6.31 13.97 -18.76
C ASP A 119 4.79 14.09 -18.95
N GLN A 120 4.39 14.74 -20.04
CA GLN A 120 2.99 14.95 -20.39
C GLN A 120 2.26 13.65 -20.72
N GLU A 121 2.93 12.67 -21.31
CA GLU A 121 2.31 11.39 -21.63
C GLU A 121 1.96 10.63 -20.34
N LEU A 122 2.88 10.62 -19.38
CA LEU A 122 2.62 10.06 -18.05
C LEU A 122 1.48 10.80 -17.36
N LEU A 123 1.48 12.13 -17.37
CA LEU A 123 0.43 12.93 -16.75
C LEU A 123 -0.95 12.61 -17.36
N ASP A 124 -1.05 12.54 -18.68
CA ASP A 124 -2.27 12.19 -19.40
C ASP A 124 -2.74 10.78 -19.04
N ARG A 125 -1.83 9.80 -18.97
CA ARG A 125 -2.15 8.43 -18.53
C ARG A 125 -2.69 8.39 -17.10
N ILE A 126 -2.18 9.21 -16.20
CA ILE A 126 -2.68 9.31 -14.81
C ILE A 126 -4.07 9.95 -14.79
N MET A 127 -4.30 11.01 -15.57
CA MET A 127 -5.52 11.82 -15.48
C MET A 127 -6.71 11.24 -16.26
N LYS A 128 -6.47 10.71 -17.46
CA LYS A 128 -7.50 10.25 -18.40
C LYS A 128 -8.50 9.24 -17.81
N PRO A 129 -8.10 8.26 -16.97
CA PRO A 129 -9.06 7.35 -16.33
C PRO A 129 -10.10 8.05 -15.43
N PHE A 130 -9.76 9.24 -14.90
CA PHE A 130 -10.61 10.00 -13.99
C PHE A 130 -11.49 11.03 -14.69
N GLU A 131 -11.30 11.29 -15.99
CA GLU A 131 -12.19 12.15 -16.77
C GLU A 131 -13.59 11.56 -16.91
N LYS A 132 -13.64 10.24 -17.10
CA LYS A 132 -14.88 9.43 -17.09
C LYS A 132 -15.23 8.92 -15.69
N GLY A 133 -14.40 9.26 -14.70
CA GLY A 133 -14.54 8.82 -13.32
C GLY A 133 -15.76 9.43 -12.64
N SER A 134 -16.26 8.75 -11.60
CA SER A 134 -17.32 9.28 -10.76
C SER A 134 -16.74 10.23 -9.71
N TYR A 135 -17.53 11.21 -9.30
CA TYR A 135 -17.23 11.94 -8.06
C TYR A 135 -17.43 10.99 -6.89
N SER A 136 -16.39 10.83 -6.08
CA SER A 136 -16.49 10.11 -4.82
C SER A 136 -17.49 10.83 -3.93
N LYS A 137 -18.64 10.21 -3.66
CA LYS A 137 -19.56 10.64 -2.58
C LYS A 137 -18.99 10.33 -1.19
N LEU A 138 -17.84 9.65 -1.12
CA LEU A 138 -17.27 9.10 0.10
C LEU A 138 -16.57 10.19 0.90
N ARG A 139 -17.09 10.44 2.11
CA ARG A 139 -16.50 11.35 3.10
C ARG A 139 -15.54 10.59 4.01
N SER A 140 -14.35 10.28 3.53
CA SER A 140 -13.27 9.81 4.43
C SER A 140 -12.64 11.02 5.11
N GLY A 141 -12.55 11.03 6.44
CA GLY A 141 -12.15 12.17 7.30
C GLY A 141 -11.31 13.26 6.61
N GLY A 142 -11.98 14.32 6.15
CA GLY A 142 -11.38 15.45 5.43
C GLY A 142 -11.68 15.55 3.93
N SER A 143 -12.50 14.65 3.35
CA SER A 143 -12.90 14.73 1.94
C SER A 143 -13.96 15.81 1.75
N GLN A 144 -13.60 16.90 1.05
CA GLN A 144 -14.57 17.86 0.54
C GLN A 144 -15.25 17.29 -0.71
N SER A 145 -16.47 17.74 -0.99
CA SER A 145 -17.19 17.48 -2.23
C SER A 145 -16.29 17.78 -3.45
N GLY A 146 -15.91 16.78 -4.25
CA GLY A 146 -15.11 17.00 -5.48
C GLY A 146 -13.98 16.00 -5.76
N ASP A 147 -13.70 15.05 -4.88
CA ASP A 147 -12.70 13.99 -5.14
C ASP A 147 -13.11 13.13 -6.35
N LYS A 148 -12.25 13.05 -7.37
CA LYS A 148 -12.48 12.15 -8.51
C LYS A 148 -11.89 10.78 -8.21
N THR A 149 -12.68 9.73 -8.44
CA THR A 149 -12.23 8.34 -8.30
C THR A 149 -12.72 7.50 -9.47
N LEU A 150 -12.07 6.36 -9.67
CA LEU A 150 -12.54 5.35 -10.60
C LEU A 150 -13.92 4.83 -10.15
N SER A 151 -14.77 4.43 -11.10
CA SER A 151 -16.09 3.88 -10.77
C SER A 151 -15.95 2.68 -9.83
N GLN A 152 -16.99 2.42 -9.04
CA GLN A 152 -17.01 1.29 -8.11
C GLN A 152 -16.78 -0.05 -8.83
N ASP A 153 -17.45 -0.27 -9.97
CA ASP A 153 -17.28 -1.47 -10.81
C ASP A 153 -15.84 -1.63 -11.31
N MET A 154 -15.22 -0.55 -11.79
CA MET A 154 -13.82 -0.60 -12.19
C MET A 154 -12.92 -0.96 -11.02
N ARG A 155 -13.04 -0.28 -9.87
CA ARG A 155 -12.22 -0.59 -8.68
C ARG A 155 -12.42 -2.03 -8.21
N GLN A 156 -13.65 -2.53 -8.20
CA GLN A 156 -13.95 -3.90 -7.81
C GLN A 156 -13.23 -4.91 -8.70
N LYS A 157 -13.38 -4.79 -10.02
CA LYS A 157 -12.70 -5.65 -11.01
C LYS A 157 -11.19 -5.62 -10.85
N GLU A 158 -10.63 -4.43 -10.64
CA GLU A 158 -9.19 -4.28 -10.43
C GLU A 158 -8.72 -4.92 -9.12
N PHE A 159 -9.45 -4.77 -8.01
CA PHE A 159 -9.09 -5.41 -6.75
C PHE A 159 -9.21 -6.94 -6.81
N ASP A 160 -10.19 -7.47 -7.54
CA ASP A 160 -10.31 -8.91 -7.75
C ASP A 160 -9.16 -9.45 -8.61
N ARG A 161 -8.73 -8.70 -9.64
CA ARG A 161 -7.52 -9.03 -10.40
C ARG A 161 -6.28 -9.01 -9.51
N ILE A 162 -6.09 -7.96 -8.71
CA ILE A 162 -4.95 -7.84 -7.79
C ILE A 162 -4.91 -9.00 -6.78
N ARG A 163 -6.07 -9.42 -6.24
CA ARG A 163 -6.17 -10.60 -5.36
C ARG A 163 -5.71 -11.88 -6.06
N CYS A 164 -6.11 -12.07 -7.31
CA CYS A 164 -5.73 -13.23 -8.10
C CYS A 164 -4.21 -13.30 -8.31
N ILE A 165 -3.58 -12.17 -8.67
CA ILE A 165 -2.12 -12.11 -8.86
C ILE A 165 -1.41 -12.34 -7.52
N ALA A 166 -1.84 -11.66 -6.45
CA ALA A 166 -1.21 -11.74 -5.14
C ALA A 166 -1.24 -13.15 -4.54
N SER A 167 -2.31 -13.91 -4.76
CA SER A 167 -2.44 -15.27 -4.21
C SER A 167 -1.40 -16.23 -4.78
N GLN A 168 -0.93 -16.01 -6.01
CA GLN A 168 0.16 -16.79 -6.63
C GLN A 168 1.49 -16.63 -5.88
N TYR A 169 1.65 -15.53 -5.14
CA TYR A 169 2.84 -15.24 -4.32
C TYR A 169 2.59 -15.46 -2.82
N GLY A 170 1.46 -16.08 -2.45
CA GLY A 170 1.10 -16.34 -1.05
C GLY A 170 0.75 -15.08 -0.25
N LEU A 171 0.32 -14.01 -0.92
CA LEU A 171 -0.03 -12.72 -0.31
C LEU A 171 -1.55 -12.57 -0.16
N SER A 172 -1.98 -12.14 1.03
CA SER A 172 -3.36 -11.77 1.34
C SER A 172 -3.58 -10.29 1.06
N VAL A 173 -4.56 -9.96 0.23
CA VAL A 173 -4.85 -8.57 -0.17
C VAL A 173 -6.04 -8.02 0.62
N GLN A 174 -5.82 -6.89 1.28
CA GLN A 174 -6.82 -6.10 1.98
C GLN A 174 -7.08 -4.78 1.25
N VAL A 175 -8.33 -4.54 0.86
CA VAL A 175 -8.73 -3.25 0.27
C VAL A 175 -8.90 -2.23 1.40
N CYS A 176 -8.40 -1.01 1.22
CA CYS A 176 -8.56 0.06 2.20
C CYS A 176 -10.03 0.51 2.31
N GLY A 177 -10.76 -0.04 3.28
CA GLY A 177 -12.16 0.33 3.55
C GLY A 177 -12.37 1.79 3.93
N CYS A 178 -11.35 2.47 4.49
CA CYS A 178 -11.46 3.91 4.78
C CYS A 178 -11.74 4.74 3.54
N LYS A 179 -11.24 4.34 2.36
CA LYS A 179 -11.44 5.03 1.08
C LYS A 179 -12.41 4.31 0.14
N ASN A 180 -12.74 3.05 0.44
CA ASN A 180 -13.51 2.17 -0.43
C ASN A 180 -14.66 1.52 0.34
N SER A 181 -15.38 2.29 1.17
CA SER A 181 -16.48 1.75 1.99
C SER A 181 -17.69 1.31 1.17
N ASP A 182 -17.73 1.70 -0.10
CA ASP A 182 -18.68 1.19 -1.10
C ASP A 182 -18.33 -0.22 -1.61
N ILE A 183 -17.08 -0.65 -1.44
CA ILE A 183 -16.58 -1.96 -1.89
C ILE A 183 -16.36 -2.90 -0.72
N THR A 184 -15.88 -2.39 0.42
CA THR A 184 -15.52 -3.23 1.55
C THR A 184 -15.77 -2.54 2.89
N ASN A 185 -16.25 -3.31 3.85
CA ASN A 185 -16.22 -2.96 5.27
C ASN A 185 -14.93 -3.43 5.95
N GLY A 186 -14.03 -4.08 5.19
CA GLY A 186 -12.74 -4.56 5.67
C GLY A 186 -11.83 -3.41 6.08
N LYS A 187 -11.06 -3.63 7.16
CA LYS A 187 -10.04 -2.68 7.61
C LYS A 187 -8.72 -3.09 7.00
N CYS A 188 -8.00 -2.17 6.35
CA CYS A 188 -6.60 -2.38 5.92
C CYS A 188 -5.60 -2.43 7.10
N HIS A 189 -6.10 -2.75 8.30
CA HIS A 189 -5.41 -2.81 9.59
C HIS A 189 -4.54 -1.61 9.98
N LEU A 190 -4.60 -0.49 9.22
CA LEU A 190 -3.89 0.75 9.55
C LEU A 190 -4.23 1.26 10.96
N THR A 191 -5.41 0.91 11.46
CA THR A 191 -5.77 0.90 12.87
C THR A 191 -5.98 -0.55 13.32
N ASN A 192 -5.24 -0.98 14.35
CA ASN A 192 -5.27 -2.27 15.05
C ASN A 192 -4.27 -3.37 14.61
N LEU A 193 -3.31 -3.08 13.73
CA LEU A 193 -2.26 -4.06 13.37
C LEU A 193 -1.57 -4.71 14.59
N THR A 194 -1.30 -3.96 15.67
CA THR A 194 -0.65 -4.52 16.88
C THR A 194 -1.53 -5.49 17.65
N VAL A 195 -2.85 -5.33 17.61
CA VAL A 195 -3.78 -6.28 18.23
C VAL A 195 -3.76 -7.59 17.44
N THR A 196 -3.78 -7.50 16.12
CA THR A 196 -3.66 -8.66 15.23
C THR A 196 -2.30 -9.35 15.39
N ALA A 197 -1.22 -8.58 15.49
CA ALA A 197 0.13 -9.07 15.73
C ALA A 197 0.21 -9.90 17.01
N ARG A 198 -0.25 -9.34 18.14
CA ARG A 198 -0.31 -10.04 19.43
C ARG A 198 -1.15 -11.31 19.35
N ALA A 199 -2.32 -11.25 18.72
CA ALA A 199 -3.18 -12.42 18.57
C ALA A 199 -2.55 -13.51 17.69
N ARG A 200 -1.77 -13.15 16.66
CA ARG A 200 -1.05 -14.10 15.81
C ARG A 200 0.10 -14.77 16.58
N LYS A 201 0.92 -13.98 17.27
CA LYS A 201 2.01 -14.48 18.10
C LYS A 201 1.51 -15.44 19.18
N LEU A 202 0.44 -15.09 19.89
CA LEU A 202 -0.20 -15.99 20.86
C LEU A 202 -0.65 -17.33 20.26
N ARG A 203 -1.17 -17.33 19.02
CA ARG A 203 -1.55 -18.56 18.33
C ARG A 203 -0.34 -19.38 17.88
N GLU A 204 0.71 -18.74 17.39
CA GLU A 204 1.98 -19.40 17.02
C GLU A 204 2.66 -20.03 18.25
N ASP A 205 2.74 -19.29 19.36
CA ASP A 205 3.28 -19.78 20.64
C ASP A 205 2.47 -20.97 21.15
N GLN A 206 1.13 -20.91 21.05
CA GLN A 206 0.26 -22.04 21.40
C GLN A 206 0.48 -23.25 20.48
N ALA A 207 0.64 -23.04 19.17
CA ALA A 207 0.88 -24.13 18.22
C ALA A 207 2.23 -24.83 18.44
N ASN A 208 3.24 -24.11 18.95
CA ASN A 208 4.57 -24.64 19.24
C ASN A 208 4.68 -25.39 20.59
N LEU A 209 3.61 -25.37 21.40
CA LEU A 209 3.55 -26.06 22.69
C LEU A 209 2.97 -27.49 22.59
N TRP A 210 2.60 -27.95 21.39
CA TRP A 210 2.02 -29.28 21.13
C TRP A 210 2.82 -30.05 20.07
#